data_AF-A0A920W6R0-F1
#
_entry.id   AF-A0A920W6R0-F1
#
_cell.length_a   1.000
_cell.length_b   1.000
_cell.length_c   1.000
_cell.angle_alpha   90.00
_cell.angle_beta   90.00
_cell.angle_gamma   90.00
#
_symmetry.space_group_name_H-M   'P 1'
#
loop_
_entity.id
_entity.type
_entity.pdbx_description
1 polymer ?
#
loop_
_entity_poly.entity_id
_entity_poly.type
_entity_poly.pdbx_seq_one_letter_code
_entity_poly.pdbx_strand_id
1 'polypeptide(L)'
;MMSKDSRHLTFPTLALLFAVVGLLTASTTFAQRLPGTENGEWRYLGGDAGHTRSSSLDQINGNNFDDLEVQWIWRSDNFGPNIDYFSRSTPIYADGIVYTVASTRRQVVAIDPATGETLWTFREPETIRQLRSPRQATGRAWPMPR
;
A
#
# COMPACT_ATOMS: atom_id res chain seq x y z
N MET A 1 0.23 -19.48 66.64
CA MET A 1 -1.25 -19.53 66.50
C MET A 1 -1.60 -18.53 65.40
N MET A 2 -1.71 -18.99 64.16
CA MET A 2 -1.84 -18.12 62.98
C MET A 2 -3.16 -18.48 62.28
N SER A 3 -4.18 -17.64 62.50
CA SER A 3 -5.50 -17.78 61.89
C SER A 3 -5.42 -17.42 60.41
N LYS A 4 -5.87 -18.32 59.54
CA LYS A 4 -5.89 -18.13 58.09
C LYS A 4 -7.31 -17.73 57.68
N ASP A 5 -7.56 -16.42 57.64
CA ASP A 5 -8.81 -15.87 57.12
C ASP A 5 -8.96 -16.20 55.63
N SER A 6 -9.90 -17.09 55.31
CA SER A 6 -10.29 -17.43 53.94
C SER A 6 -11.47 -16.55 53.55
N ARG A 7 -11.21 -15.49 52.78
CA ARG A 7 -12.25 -14.59 52.27
C ARG A 7 -12.94 -15.25 51.07
N HIS A 8 -14.17 -15.73 51.27
CA HIS A 8 -15.01 -16.24 50.18
C HIS A 8 -15.43 -15.08 49.27
N LEU A 9 -15.00 -15.11 48.00
CA LEU A 9 -15.48 -14.20 46.96
C LEU A 9 -16.97 -14.45 46.75
N THR A 10 -17.80 -13.46 47.08
CA THR A 10 -19.26 -13.56 47.00
C THR A 10 -19.72 -13.39 45.54
N PHE A 11 -20.73 -14.16 45.13
CA PHE A 11 -21.32 -14.17 43.78
C PHE A 11 -21.42 -12.83 43.01
N PRO A 12 -21.80 -11.67 43.62
CA PRO A 12 -21.85 -10.41 42.88
C PRO A 12 -20.49 -9.90 42.38
N THR A 13 -19.39 -10.23 43.08
CA THR A 13 -18.03 -9.85 42.65
C THR A 13 -17.56 -10.64 41.43
N LEU A 14 -18.00 -11.91 41.30
CA LEU A 14 -17.71 -12.72 40.12
C LEU A 14 -18.48 -12.21 38.89
N ALA A 15 -19.76 -11.83 39.05
CA ALA A 15 -20.59 -11.32 37.96
C ALA A 15 -20.09 -9.98 37.39
N LEU A 16 -19.59 -9.09 38.26
CA LEU A 16 -18.97 -7.82 37.84
C LEU A 16 -17.66 -8.06 37.07
N LEU A 17 -16.84 -9.03 37.49
CA LEU A 17 -15.63 -9.44 36.79
C LEU A 17 -15.94 -10.01 35.39
N PHE A 18 -16.99 -10.83 35.25
CA PHE A 18 -17.42 -11.33 33.94
C PHE A 18 -17.96 -10.22 33.01
N ALA A 19 -18.68 -9.23 33.55
CA ALA A 19 -19.16 -8.09 32.76
C ALA A 19 -18.03 -7.17 32.28
N VAL A 20 -17.00 -6.95 33.11
CA VAL A 20 -15.82 -6.16 32.75
C VAL A 20 -14.96 -6.89 31.71
N VAL A 21 -14.78 -8.21 31.83
CA VAL A 21 -14.10 -9.03 30.81
C VAL A 21 -14.89 -9.05 29.50
N GLY A 22 -16.23 -9.11 29.55
CA GLY A 22 -17.09 -9.01 28.37
C GLY A 22 -16.97 -7.67 27.64
N LEU A 23 -16.91 -6.55 28.35
CA LEU A 23 -16.70 -5.23 27.75
C LEU A 23 -15.29 -5.06 27.17
N LEU A 24 -14.26 -5.61 27.84
CA LEU A 24 -12.87 -5.54 27.36
C LEU A 24 -12.63 -6.42 26.13
N THR A 25 -13.33 -7.54 26.00
CA THR A 25 -13.23 -8.45 24.85
C THR A 25 -14.09 -8.03 23.66
N ALA A 26 -15.20 -7.32 23.86
CA ALA A 26 -15.98 -6.74 22.76
C ALA A 26 -15.23 -5.60 22.05
N SER A 27 -14.35 -4.91 22.78
CA SER A 27 -13.57 -3.77 22.27
C SER A 27 -12.46 -4.16 21.30
N THR A 28 -11.95 -5.40 21.37
CA THR A 28 -10.83 -5.86 20.53
C THR A 28 -11.28 -6.32 19.15
N THR A 29 -12.54 -6.74 18.98
CA THR A 29 -13.04 -7.30 17.72
C THR A 29 -13.28 -6.23 16.63
N PHE A 30 -13.50 -4.97 17.00
CA PHE A 30 -13.69 -3.86 16.06
C PHE A 30 -12.41 -3.10 15.69
N ALA A 31 -11.27 -3.43 16.31
CA ALA A 31 -10.10 -2.54 16.32
C ALA A 31 -9.04 -2.82 15.23
N GLN A 32 -9.17 -3.83 14.35
CA GLN A 32 -8.01 -4.26 13.54
C GLN A 32 -8.23 -4.57 12.06
N ARG A 33 -9.42 -4.35 11.48
CA ARG A 33 -9.56 -4.47 10.03
C ARG A 33 -9.55 -3.08 9.41
N LEU A 34 -8.37 -2.65 8.96
CA LEU A 34 -8.29 -1.56 7.99
C LEU A 34 -9.11 -2.00 6.78
N PRO A 35 -10.08 -1.18 6.30
CA PRO A 35 -11.03 -1.57 5.26
C PRO A 35 -10.40 -1.79 3.87
N GLY A 36 -9.06 -1.81 3.76
CA GLY A 36 -8.32 -1.78 2.51
C GLY A 36 -8.23 -0.35 1.97
N THR A 37 -8.09 -0.23 0.65
CA THR A 37 -8.04 1.06 -0.07
C THR A 37 -9.25 1.94 0.23
N GLU A 38 -9.04 3.20 0.61
CA GLU A 38 -10.11 4.19 0.78
C GLU A 38 -10.70 4.58 -0.57
N ASN A 39 -12.02 4.46 -0.75
CA ASN A 39 -12.73 4.77 -2.00
C ASN A 39 -12.17 4.07 -3.26
N GLY A 40 -11.52 2.92 -3.10
CA GLY A 40 -10.86 2.22 -4.21
C GLY A 40 -9.53 2.82 -4.66
N GLU A 41 -9.02 3.84 -3.96
CA GLU A 41 -7.75 4.48 -4.28
C GLU A 41 -6.56 3.73 -3.68
N TRP A 42 -5.56 3.45 -4.52
CA TRP A 42 -4.34 2.78 -4.15
C TRP A 42 -3.26 3.80 -3.80
N ARG A 43 -3.37 4.44 -2.63
CA ARG A 43 -2.47 5.53 -2.20
C ARG A 43 -1.14 5.05 -1.60
N TYR A 44 -1.08 3.81 -1.12
CA TYR A 44 0.11 3.21 -0.51
C TYR A 44 0.66 2.08 -1.37
N LEU A 45 1.96 1.78 -1.25
CA LEU A 45 2.56 0.65 -1.97
C LEU A 45 1.85 -0.69 -1.66
N GLY A 46 1.31 -0.84 -0.44
CA GLY A 46 0.52 -1.98 -0.02
C GLY A 46 -1.00 -1.79 -0.09
N GLY A 47 -1.50 -0.79 -0.80
CA GLY A 47 -2.93 -0.45 -0.91
C GLY A 47 -3.39 0.51 0.18
N ASP A 48 -3.23 0.13 1.45
CA ASP A 48 -3.60 0.92 2.63
C ASP A 48 -2.41 1.09 3.60
N ALA A 49 -2.61 1.87 4.67
CA ALA A 49 -1.60 2.09 5.71
C ALA A 49 -1.17 0.79 6.42
N GLY A 50 -2.00 -0.26 6.37
CA GLY A 50 -1.74 -1.57 6.93
C GLY A 50 -1.00 -2.52 6.00
N HIS A 51 -0.76 -2.12 4.74
CA HIS A 51 -0.17 -2.95 3.70
C HIS A 51 -0.94 -4.26 3.44
N THR A 52 -2.27 -4.22 3.54
CA THR A 52 -3.14 -5.40 3.40
C THR A 52 -3.24 -5.92 1.96
N ARG A 53 -2.91 -5.08 0.97
CA ARG A 53 -3.04 -5.36 -0.47
C ARG A 53 -4.46 -5.76 -0.88
N SER A 54 -5.46 -5.23 -0.17
CA SER A 54 -6.88 -5.49 -0.41
C SER A 54 -7.60 -4.22 -0.83
N SER A 55 -8.56 -4.37 -1.74
CA SER A 55 -9.57 -3.34 -2.04
C SER A 55 -10.94 -3.81 -1.56
N SER A 56 -11.82 -2.86 -1.25
CA SER A 56 -13.22 -3.10 -0.90
C SER A 56 -14.15 -3.14 -2.12
N LEU A 57 -13.63 -2.85 -3.33
CA LEU A 57 -14.37 -2.90 -4.58
C LEU A 57 -14.77 -4.34 -4.95
N ASP A 58 -16.02 -4.52 -5.37
CA ASP A 58 -16.63 -5.81 -5.70
C ASP A 58 -17.23 -5.89 -7.13
N GLN A 59 -17.03 -4.83 -7.93
CA GLN A 59 -17.49 -4.77 -9.32
C GLN A 59 -16.99 -5.95 -10.15
N ILE A 60 -15.74 -6.39 -9.92
CA ILE A 60 -15.14 -7.58 -10.52
C ILE A 60 -15.16 -8.69 -9.47
N ASN A 61 -15.76 -9.82 -9.80
CA ASN A 61 -15.92 -10.96 -8.91
C ASN A 61 -15.87 -12.29 -9.67
N GLY A 62 -15.97 -13.41 -8.95
CA GLY A 62 -15.84 -14.74 -9.53
C GLY A 62 -16.87 -15.10 -10.61
N ASN A 63 -17.96 -14.33 -10.76
CA ASN A 63 -19.00 -14.59 -11.74
C ASN A 63 -18.79 -13.83 -13.07
N ASN A 64 -17.99 -12.76 -13.09
CA ASN A 64 -17.80 -11.90 -14.28
C ASN A 64 -16.32 -11.73 -14.68
N PHE A 65 -15.41 -12.46 -14.01
CA PHE A 65 -13.98 -12.39 -14.30
C PHE A 65 -13.66 -12.80 -15.75
N ASP A 66 -14.44 -13.72 -16.32
CA ASP A 66 -14.25 -14.22 -17.69
C ASP A 66 -14.63 -13.19 -18.77
N ASP A 67 -15.35 -12.12 -18.40
CA ASP A 67 -15.80 -11.06 -19.31
C ASP A 67 -14.81 -9.88 -19.39
N LEU A 68 -13.66 -9.97 -18.71
CA LEU A 68 -12.70 -8.87 -18.65
C LEU A 68 -11.95 -8.70 -19.98
N GLU A 69 -11.92 -7.47 -20.47
CA GLU A 69 -11.18 -7.07 -21.66
C GLU A 69 -10.11 -6.03 -21.33
N VAL A 70 -9.06 -5.98 -22.15
CA VAL A 70 -8.03 -4.95 -22.05
C VAL A 70 -8.61 -3.62 -22.54
N GLN A 71 -8.80 -2.66 -21.64
CA GLN A 71 -9.24 -1.32 -22.04
C GLN A 71 -8.14 -0.51 -22.74
N TRP A 72 -6.91 -0.58 -22.26
CA TRP A 72 -5.76 0.11 -22.86
C TRP A 72 -4.44 -0.53 -22.44
N ILE A 73 -3.40 -0.26 -23.23
CA ILE A 73 -2.01 -0.66 -22.93
C ILE A 73 -1.15 0.60 -22.98
N TRP A 74 -0.53 0.92 -21.86
CA TRP A 74 0.45 2.00 -21.78
C TRP A 74 1.87 1.44 -21.92
N ARG A 75 2.72 2.09 -22.73
CA ARG A 75 4.10 1.65 -23.02
C ARG A 75 5.14 2.60 -22.43
N SER A 76 6.13 2.03 -21.75
CA SER A 76 7.25 2.75 -21.11
C SER A 76 8.55 2.76 -21.92
N ASP A 77 8.52 2.28 -23.15
CA ASP A 77 9.69 2.08 -24.01
C ASP A 77 10.33 3.39 -24.50
N ASN A 78 9.57 4.48 -24.57
CA ASN A 78 10.08 5.78 -25.02
C ASN A 78 10.70 6.65 -23.89
N PHE A 79 10.92 6.09 -22.69
CA PHE A 79 11.41 6.84 -21.52
C PHE A 79 12.94 6.78 -21.34
N GLY A 80 13.68 6.24 -22.30
CA GLY A 80 15.14 6.17 -22.24
C GLY A 80 15.77 5.66 -23.54
N PRO A 81 17.11 5.70 -23.63
CA PRO A 81 17.84 5.18 -24.80
C PRO A 81 17.75 3.65 -24.92
N ASN A 82 17.43 2.96 -23.82
CA ASN A 82 17.25 1.52 -23.77
C ASN A 82 15.92 1.20 -23.09
N ILE A 83 15.28 0.14 -23.54
CA ILE A 83 14.07 -0.41 -22.91
C ILE A 83 14.43 -0.93 -21.51
N ASP A 84 13.64 -0.57 -20.51
CA ASP A 84 13.76 -1.12 -19.17
C ASP A 84 12.96 -2.42 -19.05
N TYR A 85 13.67 -3.55 -19.11
CA TYR A 85 13.06 -4.89 -19.00
C TYR A 85 12.68 -5.27 -17.56
N PHE A 86 13.12 -4.52 -16.54
CA PHE A 86 12.97 -4.88 -15.13
C PHE A 86 12.11 -3.87 -14.35
N SER A 87 10.98 -3.48 -14.95
CA SER A 87 10.00 -2.65 -14.25
C SER A 87 9.48 -3.38 -13.00
N ARG A 88 9.67 -2.73 -11.85
CA ARG A 88 9.21 -3.21 -10.52
C ARG A 88 8.30 -2.19 -9.87
N SER A 89 7.70 -1.32 -10.67
CA SER A 89 6.77 -0.30 -10.19
C SER A 89 5.46 -0.93 -9.76
N THR A 90 4.98 -0.58 -8.57
CA THR A 90 3.57 -0.71 -8.21
C THR A 90 2.91 0.62 -8.51
N PRO A 91 2.02 0.71 -9.52
CA PRO A 91 1.31 1.95 -9.81
C PRO A 91 0.49 2.42 -8.60
N ILE A 92 0.37 3.73 -8.45
CA ILE A 92 -0.42 4.38 -7.41
C ILE A 92 -1.62 5.02 -8.10
N TYR A 93 -2.83 4.77 -7.60
CA TYR A 93 -4.04 5.44 -8.07
C TYR A 93 -4.53 6.37 -6.97
N ALA A 94 -4.51 7.67 -7.24
CA ALA A 94 -4.87 8.69 -6.26
C ALA A 94 -5.42 9.93 -6.95
N ASP A 95 -6.47 10.53 -6.39
CA ASP A 95 -7.06 11.77 -6.89
C ASP A 95 -7.48 11.67 -8.37
N GLY A 96 -7.96 10.49 -8.78
CA GLY A 96 -8.39 10.20 -10.14
C GLY A 96 -7.26 10.01 -11.17
N ILE A 97 -6.00 9.92 -10.74
CA ILE A 97 -4.83 9.81 -11.63
C ILE A 97 -4.01 8.57 -11.29
N VAL A 98 -3.53 7.88 -12.32
CA VAL A 98 -2.59 6.76 -12.18
C VAL A 98 -1.16 7.28 -12.28
N TYR A 99 -0.37 7.06 -11.24
CA TYR A 99 1.04 7.38 -11.20
C TYR A 99 1.87 6.11 -11.30
N THR A 100 2.88 6.12 -12.16
CA THR A 100 3.86 5.04 -12.25
C THR A 100 5.26 5.57 -12.48
N VAL A 101 6.25 4.69 -12.43
CA VAL A 101 7.63 5.02 -12.76
C VAL A 101 8.09 4.26 -14.00
N ALA A 102 8.79 4.97 -14.87
CA ALA A 102 9.32 4.46 -16.12
C ALA A 102 10.84 4.59 -16.16
N SER A 103 11.48 3.75 -16.97
CA SER A 103 12.92 3.79 -17.26
C SER A 103 13.83 3.53 -16.05
N THR A 104 15.07 3.16 -16.35
CA THR A 104 16.13 2.97 -15.34
C THR A 104 16.43 4.26 -14.56
N ARG A 105 16.08 5.41 -15.13
CA ARG A 105 16.18 6.74 -14.49
C ARG A 105 14.97 7.08 -13.59
N ARG A 106 13.97 6.21 -13.44
CA ARG A 106 12.78 6.39 -12.58
C ARG A 106 12.02 7.69 -12.86
N GLN A 107 11.74 7.95 -14.13
CA GLN A 107 10.87 9.06 -14.52
C GLN A 107 9.47 8.80 -13.97
N VAL A 108 8.85 9.81 -13.37
CA VAL A 108 7.49 9.72 -12.86
C VAL A 108 6.54 10.06 -13.99
N VAL A 109 5.50 9.26 -14.18
CA VAL A 109 4.50 9.43 -15.22
C VAL A 109 3.13 9.49 -14.57
N ALA A 110 2.34 10.49 -14.94
CA ALA A 110 0.92 10.57 -14.61
C ALA A 110 0.09 10.19 -15.84
N ILE A 111 -0.88 9.32 -15.64
CA ILE A 111 -1.70 8.69 -16.67
C ILE A 111 -3.17 8.89 -16.30
N ASP A 112 -3.99 9.24 -17.29
CA ASP A 112 -5.44 9.22 -17.15
C ASP A 112 -5.94 7.76 -17.12
N PRO A 113 -6.59 7.31 -16.04
CA PRO A 113 -7.10 5.94 -15.93
C PRO A 113 -8.16 5.58 -16.98
N ALA A 114 -8.92 6.55 -17.49
CA ALA A 114 -10.03 6.29 -18.40
C ALA A 114 -9.54 6.06 -19.83
N THR A 115 -8.51 6.78 -20.26
CA THR A 115 -8.02 6.79 -21.65
C THR A 115 -6.67 6.09 -21.81
N GLY A 116 -5.87 6.00 -20.74
CA GLY A 116 -4.48 5.57 -20.79
C GLY A 116 -3.52 6.64 -21.32
N GLU A 117 -3.99 7.88 -21.52
CA GLU A 117 -3.16 8.99 -21.99
C GLU A 117 -2.17 9.45 -20.92
N THR A 118 -0.94 9.79 -21.33
CA THR A 118 0.05 10.38 -20.43
C THR A 118 -0.24 11.87 -20.24
N LEU A 119 -0.68 12.25 -19.05
CA LEU A 119 -0.98 13.64 -18.69
C LEU A 119 0.28 14.49 -18.57
N TRP A 120 1.28 13.96 -17.87
CA TRP A 120 2.58 14.60 -17.72
C TRP A 120 3.66 13.60 -17.33
N THR A 121 4.91 14.01 -17.52
CA THR A 121 6.08 13.26 -17.09
C THR A 121 7.04 14.17 -16.36
N PHE A 122 7.58 13.69 -15.25
CA PHE A 122 8.68 14.32 -14.55
C PHE A 122 9.96 13.51 -14.75
N ARG A 123 11.01 14.20 -15.21
CA ARG A 123 12.35 13.65 -15.36
C ARG A 123 13.30 14.43 -14.48
N GLU A 124 13.96 13.72 -13.57
CA GLU A 124 15.04 14.28 -12.78
C GLU A 124 16.18 14.73 -13.72
N PRO A 125 16.68 15.98 -13.58
CA PRO A 125 17.84 16.44 -14.32
C PRO A 125 19.08 15.61 -14.00
N GLU A 126 20.06 15.64 -14.90
CA GLU A 126 21.30 14.90 -14.69
C GLU A 126 22.11 15.48 -13.54
N THR A 127 22.41 14.65 -12.54
CA THR A 127 23.18 15.08 -11.35
C THR A 127 24.53 14.37 -11.28
N ILE A 128 25.54 15.03 -10.69
CA ILE A 128 26.86 14.42 -10.44
C ILE A 128 26.74 13.15 -9.58
N ARG A 129 25.82 13.16 -8.61
CA ARG A 129 25.51 11.98 -7.79
C ARG A 129 25.05 10.81 -8.65
N GLN A 130 24.20 11.07 -9.64
CA GLN A 130 23.77 10.06 -10.58
C GLN A 130 24.98 9.57 -11.35
N LEU A 131 25.70 10.42 -12.09
CA LEU A 131 26.86 10.00 -12.91
C LEU A 131 27.92 9.18 -12.17
N ARG A 132 28.15 9.45 -10.89
CA ARG A 132 29.13 8.74 -10.05
C ARG A 132 28.59 7.51 -9.32
N SER A 133 27.30 7.19 -9.45
CA SER A 133 26.70 6.02 -8.81
C SER A 133 27.20 4.72 -9.45
N PRO A 134 27.76 3.77 -8.69
CA PRO A 134 28.08 2.44 -9.19
C PRO A 134 26.83 1.67 -9.66
N ARG A 135 25.64 2.06 -9.19
CA ARG A 135 24.35 1.46 -9.56
C ARG A 135 23.32 2.55 -9.87
N GLN A 136 23.33 3.02 -11.11
CA GLN A 136 22.37 4.00 -11.64
C GLN A 136 20.91 3.54 -11.45
N ALA A 137 20.68 2.24 -11.64
CA ALA A 137 19.34 1.66 -11.66
C ALA A 137 18.74 1.35 -10.27
N THR A 138 19.40 1.62 -9.13
CA THR A 138 18.92 1.17 -7.80
C THR A 138 18.48 2.30 -6.84
N GLY A 139 18.68 3.58 -7.19
CA GLY A 139 18.25 4.73 -6.37
C GLY A 139 19.00 4.91 -5.03
N ARG A 140 19.67 3.86 -4.55
CA ARG A 140 20.61 3.90 -3.42
C ARG A 140 21.94 4.49 -3.86
N ALA A 141 22.16 5.76 -3.56
CA ALA A 141 23.50 6.31 -3.50
C ALA A 141 24.08 6.01 -2.12
N TRP A 142 25.28 5.45 -2.08
CA TRP A 142 26.04 5.38 -0.84
C TRP A 142 26.63 6.76 -0.54
N PRO A 143 26.57 7.27 0.71
CA PRO A 143 27.37 8.43 1.07
C PRO A 143 28.85 8.02 0.99
N MET A 144 29.63 8.66 0.12
CA MET A 144 31.09 8.55 0.20
C MET A 144 31.56 9.38 1.41
N PRO A 145 32.43 8.85 2.29
CA PRO A 145 33.16 9.68 3.23
C PRO A 145 34.07 10.63 2.44
N ARG A 146 34.21 11.86 2.93
CA ARG A 146 35.21 12.81 2.43
C ARG A 146 36.63 12.30 2.65
#